data_AF-A0A402APA2-F1
#
_entry.id   AF-A0A402APA2-F1
#
_cell.length_a   1.000
_cell.length_b   1.000
_cell.length_c   1.000
_cell.angle_alpha   90.00
_cell.angle_beta   90.00
_cell.angle_gamma   90.00
#
_symmetry.space_group_name_H-M   'P 1'
#
loop_
_entity.id
_entity.type
_entity.pdbx_description
1 polymer ?
#
loop_
_entity_poly.entity_id
_entity_poly.type
_entity_poly.pdbx_seq_one_letter_code
_entity_poly.pdbx_strand_id
1 'polypeptide(L)'
;MCSRGWWSWNVVVSRSVPMVPWLCLFWATPVVAAALAWLGPLAFVVAGGGLLMGMVVALRLDALVVTLLAALHLYLDWYLGLHIVVPVLALALLLFFYLQRTGCHPWTQPRWLGLWGLFLVLTLYPAFQGGALMLYDAASFYPSDILGALLMYWLGLLVAHDLVSLRRFFQFFTLLAVLLALHTLFQSMTGTILFASMRVDDFLSRTDVAYYQLLDSNAHRAGSFFIDPNWNGAFFALACFLPLGLLLSGTRYWQKACYIVALLLLVLALMCTYSTGAWLAFLAGLVIFLCFVGHTRYRLGLVLIAACSAGLLTWLFPAQLALQWQHAHADNELSLRVAVWRTALRVIQAHPWLGVGLGHQAYLVNSDAYRVPEQFVLLSHPHNSYLEWAAMAGLPVLCVFLGLLLTALGQAWRNWSCTSLTGRPLLGAGIAAIGTLSINSISINGWTHFALAPMGWLLLGAVASPLLRTAKVQTGVLPVVKE
;
A
#
# COMPACT_ATOMS: atom_id res chain seq x y z
N MET A 1 10.51 6.49 -31.35
CA MET A 1 10.14 7.92 -31.35
C MET A 1 8.89 8.10 -30.50
N CYS A 2 9.02 8.46 -29.22
CA CYS A 2 7.89 8.91 -28.41
C CYS A 2 8.43 9.80 -27.28
N SER A 3 8.80 11.02 -27.64
CA SER A 3 9.04 12.11 -26.70
C SER A 3 8.22 13.31 -27.15
N ARG A 4 7.01 13.47 -26.61
CA ARG A 4 6.34 14.77 -26.66
C ARG A 4 5.71 15.07 -25.31
N GLY A 5 6.03 16.26 -24.82
CA GLY A 5 5.63 16.77 -23.53
C GLY A 5 4.13 17.06 -23.45
N TRP A 6 3.70 17.24 -22.22
CA TRP A 6 2.37 17.52 -21.67
C TRP A 6 1.46 18.57 -22.38
N TRP A 7 1.84 19.16 -23.52
CA TRP A 7 1.14 20.32 -24.11
C TRP A 7 0.94 20.28 -25.64
N SER A 8 0.95 19.11 -26.30
CA SER A 8 0.50 19.05 -27.70
C SER A 8 -0.78 18.22 -27.83
N TRP A 9 -1.93 18.90 -27.84
CA TRP A 9 -3.20 18.37 -28.35
C TRP A 9 -3.12 18.26 -29.88
N ASN A 10 -2.37 17.28 -30.39
CA ASN A 10 -2.51 16.83 -31.76
C ASN A 10 -3.12 15.44 -31.71
N VAL A 11 -4.45 15.39 -31.81
CA VAL A 11 -5.20 14.17 -32.05
C VAL A 11 -4.75 13.64 -33.42
N VAL A 12 -3.83 12.67 -33.40
CA VAL A 12 -3.56 11.86 -34.59
C VAL A 12 -4.75 10.92 -34.74
N VAL A 13 -5.75 11.36 -35.50
CA VAL A 13 -6.79 10.50 -36.02
C VAL A 13 -6.13 9.59 -37.06
N SER A 14 -5.70 8.39 -36.65
CA SER A 14 -5.41 7.32 -37.61
C SER A 14 -5.68 5.94 -37.02
N ARG A 15 -6.97 5.60 -37.02
CA ARG A 15 -7.57 4.32 -37.45
C ARG A 15 -9.01 4.33 -36.96
N SER A 16 -9.93 4.16 -37.90
CA SER A 16 -11.35 3.99 -37.64
C SER A 16 -11.55 2.84 -36.65
N VAL A 17 -11.85 3.18 -35.40
CA VAL A 17 -12.42 2.24 -34.45
C VAL A 17 -13.80 1.87 -35.02
N PRO A 18 -14.13 0.60 -35.25
CA PRO A 18 -15.47 0.25 -35.70
C PRO A 18 -16.48 0.79 -34.69
N MET A 19 -17.44 1.60 -35.15
CA MET A 19 -18.46 2.27 -34.32
C MET A 19 -19.50 1.30 -33.73
N VAL A 20 -19.53 0.06 -34.21
CA VAL A 20 -20.55 -0.95 -33.89
C VAL A 20 -20.55 -1.39 -32.41
N PRO A 21 -19.41 -1.60 -31.72
CA PRO A 21 -19.43 -1.97 -30.29
C PRO A 21 -19.92 -0.83 -29.38
N TRP A 22 -19.69 0.43 -29.77
CA TRP A 22 -20.09 1.60 -29.00
C TRP A 22 -21.60 1.87 -29.07
N LEU A 23 -22.23 1.59 -30.22
CA LEU A 23 -23.69 1.65 -30.35
C LEU A 23 -24.36 0.56 -29.51
N CYS A 24 -23.82 -0.66 -29.46
CA CYS A 24 -24.33 -1.72 -28.58
C CYS A 24 -24.22 -1.36 -27.09
N LEU A 25 -23.12 -0.70 -26.67
CA LEU A 25 -22.94 -0.19 -25.31
C LEU A 25 -23.93 0.93 -24.95
N PHE A 26 -24.24 1.80 -25.90
CA PHE A 26 -25.20 2.90 -25.69
C PHE A 26 -26.64 2.38 -25.52
N TRP A 27 -27.05 1.36 -26.29
CA TRP A 27 -28.38 0.75 -26.19
C TRP A 27 -28.56 -0.20 -24.99
N ALA A 28 -27.47 -0.68 -24.38
CA ALA A 28 -27.53 -1.48 -23.15
C ALA A 28 -27.70 -0.64 -21.87
N THR A 29 -27.52 0.69 -21.95
CA THR A 29 -27.55 1.59 -20.79
C THR A 29 -28.87 1.58 -19.99
N PRO A 30 -30.08 1.47 -20.57
CA PRO A 30 -31.31 1.45 -19.78
C PRO A 30 -31.53 0.14 -19.03
N VAL A 31 -31.10 -0.99 -19.64
CA VAL A 31 -31.22 -2.33 -19.06
C VAL A 31 -30.20 -2.53 -17.95
N VAL A 32 -28.98 -2.03 -18.14
CA VAL A 32 -27.95 -2.01 -17.09
C VAL A 32 -28.37 -1.07 -15.96
N ALA A 33 -28.92 0.13 -16.24
CA ALA A 33 -29.43 1.02 -15.21
C ALA A 33 -30.60 0.42 -14.41
N ALA A 34 -31.52 -0.30 -15.06
CA ALA A 34 -32.62 -1.00 -14.40
C ALA A 34 -32.14 -2.19 -13.55
N ALA A 35 -31.13 -2.95 -14.02
CA ALA A 35 -30.51 -4.03 -13.26
C ALA A 35 -29.73 -3.51 -12.04
N LEU A 36 -29.03 -2.38 -12.18
CA LEU A 36 -28.29 -1.73 -11.09
C LEU A 36 -29.23 -1.08 -10.05
N ALA A 37 -30.40 -0.59 -10.47
CA ALA A 37 -31.44 -0.10 -9.56
C ALA A 37 -32.00 -1.22 -8.66
N TRP A 38 -31.99 -2.47 -9.12
CA TRP A 38 -32.39 -3.65 -8.33
C TRP A 38 -31.33 -4.11 -7.32
N LEU A 39 -30.04 -3.81 -7.57
CA LEU A 39 -28.90 -4.25 -6.76
C LEU A 39 -28.50 -3.25 -5.67
N GLY A 40 -29.24 -2.16 -5.51
CA GLY A 40 -29.04 -1.14 -4.48
C GLY A 40 -27.90 -0.14 -4.77
N PRO A 41 -27.65 0.81 -3.85
CA PRO A 41 -26.67 1.89 -4.04
C PRO A 41 -25.25 1.42 -4.36
N LEU A 42 -24.88 0.25 -3.83
CA LEU A 42 -23.59 -0.39 -4.05
C LEU A 42 -23.32 -0.68 -5.53
N ALA A 43 -24.35 -1.16 -6.24
CA ALA A 43 -24.21 -1.50 -7.65
C ALA A 43 -24.02 -0.27 -8.53
N PHE A 44 -24.67 0.85 -8.19
CA PHE A 44 -24.42 2.13 -8.84
C PHE A 44 -22.97 2.61 -8.68
N VAL A 45 -22.39 2.46 -7.47
CA VAL A 45 -20.98 2.79 -7.23
C VAL A 45 -20.05 1.89 -8.03
N VAL A 46 -20.29 0.58 -8.02
CA VAL A 46 -19.47 -0.39 -8.77
C VAL A 46 -19.56 -0.17 -10.28
N ALA A 47 -20.75 0.06 -10.81
CA ALA A 47 -20.95 0.28 -12.24
C ALA A 47 -20.46 1.66 -12.72
N GLY A 48 -20.71 2.72 -11.94
CA GLY A 48 -20.18 4.05 -12.21
C GLY A 48 -18.66 4.07 -12.14
N GLY A 49 -18.08 3.43 -11.12
CA GLY A 49 -16.64 3.22 -11.01
C GLY A 49 -16.06 2.40 -12.15
N GLY A 50 -16.75 1.33 -12.57
CA GLY A 50 -16.37 0.50 -13.72
C GLY A 50 -16.40 1.27 -15.04
N LEU A 51 -17.42 2.10 -15.27
CA LEU A 51 -17.53 2.96 -16.46
C LEU A 51 -16.44 4.03 -16.49
N LEU A 52 -16.23 4.73 -15.37
CA LEU A 52 -15.15 5.71 -15.24
C LEU A 52 -13.80 5.05 -15.47
N MET A 53 -13.57 3.88 -14.87
CA MET A 53 -12.36 3.10 -15.08
C MET A 53 -12.19 2.72 -16.55
N GLY A 54 -13.25 2.25 -17.21
CA GLY A 54 -13.25 1.95 -18.65
C GLY A 54 -12.88 3.17 -19.50
N MET A 55 -13.39 4.35 -19.18
CA MET A 55 -13.05 5.60 -19.88
C MET A 55 -11.59 6.00 -19.62
N VAL A 56 -11.12 5.96 -18.37
CA VAL A 56 -9.75 6.34 -18.01
C VAL A 56 -8.74 5.38 -18.63
N VAL A 57 -9.05 4.09 -18.73
CA VAL A 57 -8.23 3.12 -19.46
C VAL A 57 -8.28 3.38 -20.97
N ALA A 58 -9.43 3.71 -21.56
CA ALA A 58 -9.53 4.09 -22.97
C ALA A 58 -8.68 5.34 -23.29
N LEU A 59 -8.60 6.27 -22.33
CA LEU A 59 -7.72 7.45 -22.36
C LEU A 59 -6.25 7.13 -22.03
N ARG A 60 -5.91 5.86 -21.77
CA ARG A 60 -4.55 5.35 -21.52
C ARG A 60 -3.89 5.95 -20.28
N LEU A 61 -4.68 6.14 -19.23
CA LEU A 61 -4.23 6.67 -17.95
C LEU A 61 -4.03 5.56 -16.90
N ASP A 62 -3.38 4.45 -17.28
CA ASP A 62 -3.22 3.24 -16.44
C ASP A 62 -2.72 3.54 -15.02
N ALA A 63 -1.74 4.45 -14.90
CA ALA A 63 -1.19 4.88 -13.63
C ALA A 63 -2.24 5.55 -12.74
N LEU A 64 -3.11 6.40 -13.32
CA LEU A 64 -4.21 7.03 -12.59
C LEU A 64 -5.26 5.99 -12.18
N VAL A 65 -5.64 5.08 -13.09
CA VAL A 65 -6.62 4.03 -12.81
C VAL A 65 -6.23 3.21 -11.59
N VAL A 66 -4.99 2.73 -11.59
CA VAL A 66 -4.52 1.84 -10.52
C VAL A 66 -4.30 2.58 -9.21
N THR A 67 -3.94 3.87 -9.25
CA THR A 67 -3.97 4.72 -8.04
C THR A 67 -5.40 4.97 -7.53
N LEU A 68 -6.37 5.22 -8.41
CA LEU A 68 -7.77 5.36 -8.02
C LEU A 68 -8.32 4.06 -7.42
N LEU A 69 -7.90 2.91 -7.94
CA LEU A 69 -8.26 1.62 -7.39
C LEU A 69 -7.72 1.45 -5.95
N ALA A 70 -6.51 1.91 -5.65
CA ALA A 70 -6.00 1.95 -4.28
C ALA A 70 -6.80 2.91 -3.38
N ALA A 71 -7.23 4.07 -3.89
CA ALA A 71 -8.09 5.01 -3.15
C ALA A 71 -9.48 4.43 -2.87
N LEU A 72 -10.08 3.78 -3.87
CA LEU A 72 -11.37 3.07 -3.75
C LEU A 72 -11.25 1.92 -2.76
N HIS A 73 -10.12 1.21 -2.73
CA HIS A 73 -9.91 0.15 -1.75
C HIS A 73 -9.93 0.71 -0.32
N LEU A 74 -9.18 1.79 -0.08
CA LEU A 74 -9.14 2.43 1.23
C LEU A 74 -10.53 2.92 1.66
N TYR A 75 -11.30 3.49 0.75
CA TYR A 75 -12.61 4.05 1.10
C TYR A 75 -13.74 3.01 1.12
N LEU A 76 -13.95 2.28 0.03
CA LEU A 76 -15.08 1.35 -0.11
C LEU A 76 -14.84 0.06 0.68
N ASP A 77 -13.72 -0.60 0.46
CA ASP A 77 -13.50 -1.92 1.04
C ASP A 77 -13.13 -1.82 2.52
N TRP A 78 -12.20 -0.92 2.85
CA TRP A 78 -11.74 -0.73 4.22
C TRP A 78 -12.67 0.17 5.03
N TYR A 79 -12.80 1.44 4.63
CA TYR A 79 -13.44 2.45 5.47
C TYR A 79 -14.96 2.24 5.60
N LEU A 80 -15.65 1.88 4.50
CA LEU A 80 -17.07 1.52 4.52
C LEU A 80 -17.32 0.03 4.80
N GLY A 81 -16.30 -0.82 4.68
CA GLY A 81 -16.38 -2.23 5.06
C GLY A 81 -17.01 -3.16 4.01
N LEU A 82 -16.79 -2.90 2.72
CA LEU A 82 -17.37 -3.70 1.63
C LEU A 82 -16.51 -4.91 1.22
N HIS A 83 -15.20 -4.85 1.46
CA HIS A 83 -14.19 -5.92 1.33
C HIS A 83 -14.01 -6.63 -0.03
N ILE A 84 -14.91 -6.49 -0.99
CA ILE A 84 -14.91 -7.27 -2.24
C ILE A 84 -14.83 -6.41 -3.51
N VAL A 85 -15.01 -5.09 -3.40
CA VAL A 85 -15.14 -4.21 -4.56
C VAL A 85 -13.83 -4.17 -5.34
N VAL A 86 -12.71 -3.92 -4.67
CA VAL A 86 -11.43 -3.78 -5.38
C VAL A 86 -10.88 -5.09 -5.92
N PRO A 87 -10.94 -6.24 -5.24
CA PRO A 87 -10.58 -7.51 -5.86
C PRO A 87 -11.33 -7.76 -7.18
N VAL A 88 -12.63 -7.47 -7.23
CA VAL A 88 -13.45 -7.61 -8.45
C VAL A 88 -13.00 -6.62 -9.53
N LEU A 89 -12.84 -5.34 -9.18
CA LEU A 89 -12.38 -4.32 -10.13
C LEU A 89 -10.95 -4.59 -10.64
N ALA A 90 -10.07 -5.07 -9.78
CA ALA A 90 -8.70 -5.42 -10.12
C ALA A 90 -8.64 -6.60 -11.09
N LEU A 91 -9.47 -7.63 -10.87
CA LEU A 91 -9.60 -8.76 -11.79
C LEU A 91 -10.16 -8.30 -13.14
N ALA A 92 -11.20 -7.48 -13.14
CA ALA A 92 -11.77 -6.93 -14.37
C ALA A 92 -10.75 -6.08 -15.14
N LEU A 93 -9.95 -5.28 -14.43
CA LEU A 93 -8.88 -4.48 -15.03
C LEU A 93 -7.75 -5.34 -15.60
N LEU A 94 -7.35 -6.41 -14.90
CA LEU A 94 -6.37 -7.38 -15.40
C LEU A 94 -6.88 -8.08 -16.67
N LEU A 95 -8.14 -8.51 -16.70
CA LEU A 95 -8.76 -9.09 -17.88
C LEU A 95 -8.77 -8.08 -19.04
N PHE A 96 -9.11 -6.83 -18.76
CA PHE A 96 -9.10 -5.77 -19.76
C PHE A 96 -7.69 -5.54 -20.32
N PHE A 97 -6.67 -5.40 -19.47
CA PHE A 97 -5.27 -5.27 -19.89
C PHE A 97 -4.80 -6.48 -20.70
N TYR A 98 -5.26 -7.68 -20.37
CA TYR A 98 -4.97 -8.88 -21.16
C TYR A 98 -5.60 -8.81 -22.56
N LEU A 99 -6.87 -8.44 -22.65
CA LEU A 99 -7.61 -8.36 -23.92
C LEU A 99 -7.10 -7.21 -24.82
N GLN A 100 -6.66 -6.11 -24.23
CA GLN A 100 -6.16 -4.91 -24.94
C GLN A 100 -4.63 -4.85 -25.03
N ARG A 101 -3.95 -5.97 -24.78
CA ARG A 101 -2.49 -6.03 -24.85
C ARG A 101 -1.99 -5.63 -26.23
N THR A 102 -1.04 -4.70 -26.26
CA THR A 102 -0.41 -4.19 -27.49
C THR A 102 1.08 -4.00 -27.22
N GLY A 103 1.87 -3.66 -28.26
CA GLY A 103 3.28 -3.29 -28.05
C GLY A 103 3.48 -2.14 -27.04
N CYS A 104 2.49 -1.26 -26.90
CA CYS A 104 2.51 -0.15 -25.94
C CYS A 104 1.92 -0.49 -24.57
N HIS A 105 1.13 -1.57 -24.46
CA HIS A 105 0.61 -2.12 -23.20
C HIS A 105 1.06 -3.58 -23.09
N PRO A 106 2.33 -3.80 -22.75
CA PRO A 106 2.88 -5.14 -22.68
C PRO A 106 2.23 -5.92 -21.54
N TRP A 107 1.84 -7.16 -21.83
CA TRP A 107 1.41 -8.10 -20.81
C TRP A 107 2.61 -8.82 -20.23
N THR A 108 2.72 -8.84 -18.90
CA THR A 108 3.64 -9.72 -18.19
C THR A 108 2.87 -10.45 -17.09
N GLN A 109 3.28 -11.67 -16.80
CA GLN A 109 2.80 -12.44 -15.65
C GLN A 109 3.80 -12.36 -14.49
N PRO A 110 3.36 -12.56 -13.24
CA PRO A 110 4.25 -12.77 -12.11
C PRO A 110 5.29 -13.85 -12.42
N ARG A 111 6.57 -13.56 -12.21
CA ARG A 111 7.64 -14.53 -12.50
C ARG A 111 7.49 -15.83 -11.72
N TRP A 112 6.98 -15.74 -10.50
CA TRP A 112 6.78 -16.86 -9.59
C TRP A 112 5.30 -17.19 -9.39
N LEU A 113 4.56 -17.36 -10.49
CA LEU A 113 3.14 -17.76 -10.44
C LEU A 113 2.91 -19.03 -9.61
N GLY A 114 3.83 -19.99 -9.64
CA GLY A 114 3.74 -21.20 -8.81
C GLY A 114 3.79 -20.91 -7.31
N LEU A 115 4.62 -19.95 -6.85
CA LEU A 115 4.64 -19.54 -5.44
C LEU A 115 3.34 -18.83 -5.05
N TRP A 116 2.79 -18.00 -5.93
CA TRP A 116 1.48 -17.39 -5.71
C TRP A 116 0.37 -18.43 -5.65
N GLY A 117 0.36 -19.40 -6.56
CA GLY A 117 -0.59 -20.52 -6.53
C GLY A 117 -0.48 -21.34 -5.25
N LEU A 118 0.74 -21.62 -4.80
CA LEU A 118 0.98 -22.30 -3.52
C LEU A 118 0.48 -21.46 -2.33
N PHE A 119 0.73 -20.15 -2.34
CA PHE A 119 0.23 -19.25 -1.30
C PHE A 119 -1.30 -19.27 -1.21
N LEU A 120 -1.99 -19.13 -2.35
CA LEU A 120 -3.45 -19.22 -2.44
C LEU A 120 -3.98 -20.56 -1.92
N VAL A 121 -3.36 -21.67 -2.32
CA VAL A 121 -3.82 -23.02 -1.92
C VAL A 121 -3.61 -23.26 -0.42
N LEU A 122 -2.45 -22.91 0.13
CA LEU A 122 -2.13 -23.14 1.53
C LEU A 122 -2.99 -22.29 2.48
N THR A 123 -3.46 -21.12 2.05
CA THR A 123 -4.31 -20.27 2.87
C THR A 123 -5.79 -20.62 2.82
N LEU A 124 -6.24 -21.50 1.91
CA LEU A 124 -7.65 -21.91 1.82
C LEU A 124 -8.15 -22.52 3.13
N TYR A 125 -7.45 -23.52 3.66
CA TYR A 125 -7.89 -24.22 4.87
C TYR A 125 -7.93 -23.29 6.10
N PRO A 126 -6.88 -22.51 6.41
CA PRO A 126 -6.94 -21.53 7.50
C PRO A 126 -8.04 -20.47 7.31
N ALA A 127 -8.31 -20.04 6.07
CA ALA A 127 -9.42 -19.13 5.78
C ALA A 127 -10.79 -19.77 6.03
N PHE A 128 -10.99 -21.04 5.67
CA PHE A 128 -12.23 -21.76 6.00
C PHE A 128 -12.39 -21.94 7.51
N GLN A 129 -11.32 -22.23 8.23
CA GLN A 129 -11.35 -22.35 9.70
C GLN A 129 -11.81 -21.06 10.37
N GLY A 130 -11.28 -19.90 9.97
CA GLY A 130 -11.77 -18.64 10.54
C GLY A 130 -13.16 -18.24 10.03
N GLY A 131 -13.49 -18.56 8.77
CA GLY A 131 -14.84 -18.39 8.22
C GLY A 131 -15.94 -19.16 8.95
N ALA A 132 -15.60 -20.31 9.52
CA ALA A 132 -16.52 -21.11 10.34
C ALA A 132 -16.93 -20.38 11.63
N LEU A 133 -16.08 -19.48 12.15
CA LEU A 133 -16.36 -18.67 13.32
C LEU A 133 -17.04 -17.35 12.96
N MET A 134 -16.59 -16.72 11.87
CA MET A 134 -17.17 -15.47 11.40
C MET A 134 -17.09 -15.39 9.87
N LEU A 135 -18.23 -15.41 9.19
CA LEU A 135 -18.29 -15.32 7.72
C LEU A 135 -17.56 -14.06 7.21
N TYR A 136 -17.62 -12.98 8.00
CA TYR A 136 -16.90 -11.73 7.75
C TYR A 136 -15.40 -11.92 7.59
N ASP A 137 -14.76 -12.75 8.42
CA ASP A 137 -13.32 -12.99 8.38
C ASP A 137 -12.93 -13.73 7.10
N ALA A 138 -13.66 -14.79 6.72
CA ALA A 138 -13.39 -15.50 5.47
C ALA A 138 -13.63 -14.64 4.22
N ALA A 139 -14.70 -13.85 4.22
CA ALA A 139 -15.04 -12.96 3.11
C ALA A 139 -14.06 -11.79 2.96
N SER A 140 -13.34 -11.43 4.03
CA SER A 140 -12.36 -10.35 4.01
C SER A 140 -10.95 -10.88 3.73
N PHE A 141 -10.42 -11.81 4.53
CA PHE A 141 -9.02 -12.26 4.45
C PHE A 141 -8.69 -12.92 3.11
N TYR A 142 -9.55 -13.81 2.60
CA TYR A 142 -9.21 -14.56 1.39
C TYR A 142 -9.35 -13.70 0.11
N PRO A 143 -10.50 -13.05 -0.17
CA PRO A 143 -10.65 -12.23 -1.36
C PRO A 143 -9.79 -10.96 -1.35
N SER A 144 -9.66 -10.29 -0.21
CA SER A 144 -8.93 -9.01 -0.11
C SER A 144 -7.44 -9.22 0.17
N ASP A 145 -7.05 -9.87 1.26
CA ASP A 145 -5.64 -9.87 1.66
C ASP A 145 -4.80 -10.88 0.90
N ILE A 146 -5.38 -12.02 0.55
CA ILE A 146 -4.65 -13.09 -0.12
C ILE A 146 -4.78 -12.96 -1.65
N LEU A 147 -6.00 -13.01 -2.17
CA LEU A 147 -6.22 -12.84 -3.61
C LEU A 147 -5.93 -11.40 -4.05
N GLY A 148 -6.40 -10.39 -3.31
CA GLY A 148 -6.13 -8.99 -3.63
C GLY A 148 -4.64 -8.66 -3.62
N ALA A 149 -3.81 -9.27 -2.74
CA ALA A 149 -2.36 -9.13 -2.81
C ALA A 149 -1.78 -9.55 -4.17
N LEU A 150 -2.18 -10.71 -4.70
CA LEU A 150 -1.77 -11.17 -6.03
C LEU A 150 -2.24 -10.19 -7.11
N LEU A 151 -3.52 -9.81 -7.09
CA LEU A 151 -4.11 -8.94 -8.11
C LEU A 151 -3.41 -7.57 -8.14
N MET A 152 -3.19 -6.97 -6.97
CA MET A 152 -2.52 -5.68 -6.83
C MET A 152 -1.05 -5.75 -7.21
N TYR A 153 -0.33 -6.81 -6.80
CA TYR A 153 1.02 -7.05 -7.26
C TYR A 153 1.10 -7.15 -8.79
N TRP A 154 0.18 -7.89 -9.42
CA TRP A 154 0.13 -8.05 -10.86
C TRP A 154 -0.18 -6.73 -11.58
N LEU A 155 -1.15 -5.95 -11.09
CA LEU A 155 -1.41 -4.61 -11.61
C LEU A 155 -0.19 -3.71 -11.51
N GLY A 156 0.56 -3.80 -10.41
CA GLY A 156 1.84 -3.09 -10.24
C GLY A 156 2.84 -3.43 -11.33
N LEU A 157 3.01 -4.74 -11.64
CA LEU A 157 3.89 -5.18 -12.73
C LEU A 157 3.51 -4.53 -14.07
N LEU A 158 2.22 -4.41 -14.38
CA LEU A 158 1.71 -3.92 -15.67
C LEU A 158 1.77 -2.40 -15.79
N VAL A 159 1.54 -1.65 -14.71
CA VAL A 159 1.61 -0.18 -14.72
C VAL A 159 3.05 0.31 -14.95
N ALA A 160 4.04 -0.40 -14.42
CA ALA A 160 5.46 -0.03 -14.52
C ALA A 160 6.16 -0.68 -15.73
N HIS A 161 5.72 -0.36 -16.96
CA HIS A 161 6.38 -0.83 -18.17
C HIS A 161 7.70 -0.13 -18.52
N ASP A 162 7.89 1.13 -18.08
CA ASP A 162 9.15 1.85 -18.20
C ASP A 162 9.34 2.87 -17.04
N LEU A 163 10.48 3.58 -17.01
CA LEU A 163 10.76 4.57 -15.97
C LEU A 163 9.82 5.79 -16.02
N VAL A 164 9.23 6.09 -17.18
CA VAL A 164 8.28 7.21 -17.34
C VAL A 164 6.92 6.82 -16.78
N SER A 165 6.46 5.59 -17.01
CA SER A 165 5.22 5.06 -16.45
C SER A 165 5.35 4.88 -14.93
N LEU A 166 6.47 4.35 -14.44
CA LEU A 166 6.76 4.26 -13.00
C LEU A 166 6.76 5.65 -12.35
N ARG A 167 7.36 6.66 -13.01
CA ARG A 167 7.33 8.04 -12.52
C ARG A 167 5.91 8.59 -12.44
N ARG A 168 5.10 8.38 -13.49
CA ARG A 168 3.69 8.82 -13.51
C ARG A 168 2.88 8.15 -12.40
N PHE A 169 3.09 6.85 -12.19
CA PHE A 169 2.47 6.12 -11.10
C PHE A 169 2.86 6.70 -9.74
N PHE A 170 4.14 6.97 -9.50
CA PHE A 170 4.58 7.59 -8.25
C PHE A 170 4.03 9.01 -8.08
N GLN A 171 3.85 9.77 -9.16
CA GLN A 171 3.22 11.11 -9.10
C GLN A 171 1.75 11.02 -8.66
N PHE A 172 0.96 10.12 -9.26
CA PHE A 172 -0.43 9.92 -8.85
C PHE A 172 -0.54 9.35 -7.43
N PHE A 173 0.31 8.39 -7.07
CA PHE A 173 0.31 7.84 -5.71
C PHE A 173 0.74 8.89 -4.68
N THR A 174 1.70 9.76 -5.01
CA THR A 174 2.09 10.90 -4.16
C THR A 174 0.92 11.87 -4.01
N LEU A 175 0.17 12.14 -5.07
CA LEU A 175 -1.02 12.98 -4.99
C LEU A 175 -2.07 12.37 -4.06
N LEU A 176 -2.35 11.07 -4.18
CA LEU A 176 -3.22 10.36 -3.24
C LEU A 176 -2.72 10.49 -1.80
N ALA A 177 -1.43 10.27 -1.56
CA ALA A 177 -0.84 10.38 -0.24
C ALA A 177 -0.94 11.81 0.32
N VAL A 178 -0.79 12.84 -0.52
CA VAL A 178 -0.99 14.25 -0.11
C VAL A 178 -2.44 14.52 0.26
N LEU A 179 -3.42 14.00 -0.48
CA LEU A 179 -4.84 14.14 -0.12
C LEU A 179 -5.14 13.50 1.24
N LEU A 180 -4.58 12.32 1.50
CA LEU A 180 -4.71 11.63 2.80
C LEU A 180 -3.97 12.37 3.93
N ALA A 181 -2.83 13.00 3.62
CA ALA A 181 -2.10 13.84 4.56
C ALA A 181 -2.90 15.08 4.94
N LEU A 182 -3.50 15.76 3.95
CA LEU A 182 -4.37 16.91 4.19
C LEU A 182 -5.58 16.53 5.05
N HIS A 183 -6.18 15.37 4.80
CA HIS A 183 -7.26 14.84 5.64
C HIS A 183 -6.81 14.58 7.09
N THR A 184 -5.61 14.00 7.27
CA THR A 184 -5.02 13.74 8.59
C THR A 184 -4.70 15.04 9.34
N LEU A 185 -4.14 16.02 8.64
CA LEU A 185 -3.84 17.35 9.19
C LEU A 185 -5.12 18.09 9.58
N PHE A 186 -6.15 18.01 8.73
CA PHE A 186 -7.47 18.55 9.05
C PHE A 186 -8.01 17.93 10.34
N GLN A 187 -8.06 16.60 10.44
CA GLN A 187 -8.47 15.90 11.66
C GLN A 187 -7.67 16.35 12.88
N SER A 188 -6.34 16.48 12.74
CA SER A 188 -5.47 16.90 13.84
C SER A 188 -5.72 18.34 14.29
N MET A 189 -6.19 19.22 13.41
CA MET A 189 -6.46 20.62 13.72
C MET A 189 -7.88 20.86 14.26
N THR A 190 -8.87 20.14 13.73
CA THR A 190 -10.29 20.38 14.02
C THR A 190 -10.89 19.37 14.99
N GLY A 191 -10.24 18.22 15.19
CA GLY A 191 -10.81 17.07 15.89
C GLY A 191 -11.90 16.34 15.09
N THR A 192 -12.20 16.77 13.86
CA THR A 192 -13.28 16.21 13.03
C THR A 192 -12.74 15.35 11.88
N ILE A 193 -13.37 14.20 11.66
CA ILE A 193 -13.05 13.30 10.56
C ILE A 193 -13.98 13.62 9.40
N LEU A 194 -13.44 14.09 8.27
CA LEU A 194 -14.26 14.31 7.07
C LEU A 194 -14.70 12.96 6.50
N PHE A 195 -15.92 12.93 5.95
CA PHE A 195 -16.52 11.70 5.43
C PHE A 195 -16.68 10.59 6.47
N ALA A 196 -16.75 10.93 7.76
CA ALA A 196 -17.08 9.99 8.83
C ALA A 196 -18.33 9.16 8.48
N SER A 197 -18.29 7.87 8.82
CA SER A 197 -19.39 6.94 8.62
C SER A 197 -19.81 6.35 9.95
N MET A 198 -21.07 5.92 10.07
CA MET A 198 -21.57 5.28 11.29
C MET A 198 -20.70 4.11 11.76
N ARG A 199 -20.10 3.35 10.83
CA ARG A 199 -19.16 2.26 11.14
C ARG A 199 -17.90 2.77 11.83
N VAL A 200 -17.36 3.89 11.36
CA VAL A 200 -16.13 4.48 11.92
C VAL A 200 -16.42 5.13 13.27
N ASP A 201 -17.57 5.80 13.39
CA ASP A 201 -18.01 6.39 14.66
C ASP A 201 -18.28 5.30 15.72
N ASP A 202 -18.92 4.19 15.34
CA ASP A 202 -19.08 3.01 16.20
C ASP A 202 -17.73 2.45 16.65
N PHE A 203 -16.78 2.31 15.72
CA PHE A 203 -15.44 1.81 16.04
C PHE A 203 -14.68 2.74 17.00
N LEU A 204 -14.72 4.06 16.78
CA LEU A 204 -13.99 5.04 17.58
C LEU A 204 -14.65 5.34 18.93
N SER A 205 -15.95 5.07 19.07
CA SER A 205 -16.70 5.26 20.32
C SER A 205 -16.49 4.12 21.35
N ARG A 206 -15.79 3.04 20.97
CA ARG A 206 -15.46 1.94 21.89
C ARG A 206 -14.45 2.41 22.94
N THR A 207 -14.74 2.06 24.20
CA THR A 207 -14.02 2.55 25.39
C THR A 207 -12.55 2.13 25.45
N ASP A 208 -12.18 1.05 24.76
CA ASP A 208 -10.82 0.54 24.60
C ASP A 208 -9.99 1.32 23.58
N VAL A 209 -10.62 2.14 22.72
CA VAL A 209 -9.95 2.90 21.66
C VAL A 209 -9.91 4.41 21.97
N ALA A 210 -10.94 4.97 22.62
CA ALA A 210 -11.01 6.34 23.16
C ALA A 210 -10.31 7.44 22.29
N TYR A 211 -10.58 7.44 20.98
CA TYR A 211 -9.95 8.35 19.99
C TYR A 211 -8.41 8.38 20.01
N TYR A 212 -7.77 7.29 20.44
CA TYR A 212 -6.33 7.15 20.58
C TYR A 212 -5.70 8.36 21.30
N GLN A 213 -6.32 8.79 22.41
CA GLN A 213 -5.77 9.86 23.24
C GLN A 213 -4.41 9.43 23.82
N LEU A 214 -3.42 10.34 23.76
CA LEU A 214 -2.13 10.12 24.37
C LEU A 214 -2.25 10.22 25.90
N LEU A 215 -1.67 9.24 26.61
CA LEU A 215 -1.66 9.17 28.07
C LEU A 215 -1.21 10.51 28.68
N ASP A 216 -1.91 10.96 29.71
CA ASP A 216 -1.62 12.20 30.45
C ASP A 216 -1.60 13.47 29.59
N SER A 217 -2.32 13.48 28.46
CA SER A 217 -2.44 14.65 27.60
C SER A 217 -3.83 14.79 26.97
N ASN A 218 -4.18 15.98 26.50
CA ASN A 218 -5.38 16.22 25.69
C ASN A 218 -5.12 16.04 24.18
N ALA A 219 -3.97 15.47 23.80
CA ALA A 219 -3.61 15.27 22.40
C ALA A 219 -4.17 13.94 21.90
N HIS A 220 -4.81 13.97 20.72
CA HIS A 220 -5.31 12.79 20.04
C HIS A 220 -4.39 12.40 18.89
N ARG A 221 -4.27 11.09 18.65
CA ARG A 221 -3.49 10.54 17.55
C ARG A 221 -4.36 10.41 16.30
N ALA A 222 -3.91 10.98 15.19
CA ALA A 222 -4.72 11.05 13.97
C ALA A 222 -4.69 9.73 13.16
N GLY A 223 -5.82 9.02 13.15
CA GLY A 223 -6.02 7.79 12.36
C GLY A 223 -6.54 7.98 10.94
N SER A 224 -7.26 9.07 10.65
CA SER A 224 -7.75 9.42 9.31
C SER A 224 -8.57 8.27 8.67
N PHE A 225 -8.51 8.11 7.35
CA PHE A 225 -9.13 6.99 6.62
C PHE A 225 -8.60 5.61 7.03
N PHE A 226 -7.46 5.54 7.74
CA PHE A 226 -6.97 4.29 8.30
C PHE A 226 -7.59 3.98 9.65
N ILE A 227 -8.29 4.92 10.30
CA ILE A 227 -8.93 4.79 11.61
C ILE A 227 -7.92 4.63 12.77
N ASP A 228 -6.92 3.76 12.63
CA ASP A 228 -5.81 3.57 13.57
C ASP A 228 -4.60 4.46 13.19
N PRO A 229 -4.05 5.25 14.13
CA PRO A 229 -2.90 6.10 13.89
C PRO A 229 -1.62 5.34 13.51
N ASN A 230 -1.43 4.11 13.95
CA ASN A 230 -0.28 3.29 13.56
C ASN A 230 -0.36 2.87 12.09
N TRP A 231 -1.55 2.51 11.60
CA TRP A 231 -1.75 2.19 10.18
C TRP A 231 -1.59 3.44 9.31
N ASN A 232 -2.16 4.57 9.74
CA ASN A 232 -1.98 5.87 9.07
C ASN A 232 -0.50 6.28 9.02
N GLY A 233 0.20 6.11 10.15
CA GLY A 233 1.63 6.39 10.27
C GLY A 233 2.47 5.50 9.36
N ALA A 234 2.16 4.20 9.30
CA ALA A 234 2.83 3.26 8.40
C ALA A 234 2.70 3.67 6.93
N PHE A 235 1.50 4.12 6.52
CA PHE A 235 1.25 4.64 5.19
C PHE A 235 2.08 5.91 4.90
N PHE A 236 2.11 6.89 5.80
CA PHE A 236 2.93 8.09 5.55
C PHE A 236 4.42 7.81 5.58
N ALA A 237 4.88 6.94 6.48
CA ALA A 237 6.27 6.52 6.56
C ALA A 237 6.73 5.92 5.22
N LEU A 238 5.96 5.03 4.59
CA LEU A 238 6.31 4.48 3.27
C LEU A 238 6.12 5.52 2.15
N ALA A 239 5.07 6.35 2.22
CA ALA A 239 4.71 7.26 1.14
C ALA A 239 5.71 8.40 0.97
N CYS A 240 6.39 8.84 2.05
CA CYS A 240 7.42 9.88 2.01
C CYS A 240 8.54 9.60 0.99
N PHE A 241 8.86 8.34 0.72
CA PHE A 241 9.92 7.99 -0.22
C PHE A 241 9.56 8.28 -1.68
N LEU A 242 8.27 8.27 -2.04
CA LEU A 242 7.83 8.49 -3.41
C LEU A 242 8.13 9.92 -3.91
N PRO A 243 7.68 11.01 -3.25
CA PRO A 243 8.07 12.37 -3.62
C PRO A 243 9.58 12.58 -3.48
N LEU A 244 10.26 11.91 -2.55
CA LEU A 244 11.71 12.00 -2.40
C LEU A 244 12.45 11.45 -3.63
N GLY A 245 12.02 10.30 -4.16
CA GLY A 245 12.54 9.74 -5.42
C GLY A 245 12.21 10.62 -6.63
N LEU A 246 11.01 11.20 -6.67
CA LEU A 246 10.58 12.14 -7.72
C LEU A 246 11.37 13.45 -7.69
N LEU A 247 11.69 13.98 -6.50
CA LEU A 247 12.48 15.19 -6.29
C LEU A 247 13.88 15.05 -6.88
N LEU A 248 14.55 13.93 -6.59
CA LEU A 248 15.92 13.68 -7.04
C LEU A 248 16.01 13.26 -8.51
N SER A 249 14.96 12.63 -9.04
CA SER A 249 14.89 12.24 -10.46
C SER A 249 14.28 13.33 -11.35
N GLY A 250 13.70 14.38 -10.77
CA GLY A 250 13.07 15.50 -11.47
C GLY A 250 14.06 16.52 -12.02
N THR A 251 13.72 17.14 -13.15
CA THR A 251 14.53 18.21 -13.77
C THR A 251 13.90 19.59 -13.63
N ARG A 252 12.57 19.69 -13.59
CA ARG A 252 11.84 20.96 -13.56
C ARG A 252 11.70 21.51 -12.15
N TYR A 253 12.06 22.78 -11.94
CA TYR A 253 12.05 23.42 -10.62
C TYR A 253 10.66 23.44 -9.97
N TRP A 254 9.59 23.75 -10.71
CA TRP A 254 8.23 23.76 -10.15
C TRP A 254 7.80 22.37 -9.65
N GLN A 255 8.17 21.29 -10.36
CA GLN A 255 7.86 19.92 -9.92
C GLN A 255 8.59 19.59 -8.63
N LYS A 256 9.86 19.99 -8.52
CA LYS A 256 10.65 19.83 -7.30
C LYS A 256 10.00 20.56 -6.13
N ALA A 257 9.54 21.80 -6.33
CA ALA A 257 8.81 22.53 -5.31
C ALA A 257 7.55 21.79 -4.85
N CYS A 258 6.74 21.27 -5.79
CA CYS A 258 5.58 20.44 -5.45
C CYS A 258 5.96 19.18 -4.64
N TYR A 259 7.06 18.51 -4.98
CA TYR A 259 7.51 17.32 -4.23
C TYR A 259 8.07 17.65 -2.84
N ILE A 260 8.69 18.82 -2.66
CA ILE A 260 9.10 19.31 -1.34
C ILE A 260 7.87 19.61 -0.49
N VAL A 261 6.87 20.30 -1.04
CA VAL A 261 5.60 20.55 -0.34
C VAL A 261 4.90 19.24 0.01
N ALA A 262 4.85 18.28 -0.92
CA ALA A 262 4.29 16.96 -0.65
C ALA A 262 5.02 16.25 0.50
N LEU A 263 6.35 16.24 0.48
CA LEU A 263 7.15 15.64 1.56
C LEU A 263 6.90 16.33 2.91
N LEU A 264 6.81 17.66 2.94
CA LEU A 264 6.49 18.41 4.15
C LEU A 264 5.11 18.01 4.70
N LEU A 265 4.08 17.96 3.86
CA LEU A 265 2.73 17.56 4.28
C LEU A 265 2.70 16.11 4.81
N LEU A 266 3.40 15.19 4.15
CA LEU A 266 3.47 13.78 4.59
C LEU A 266 4.20 13.63 5.92
N VAL A 267 5.30 14.35 6.13
CA VAL A 267 6.06 14.33 7.40
C VAL A 267 5.24 14.95 8.53
N LEU A 268 4.55 16.06 8.29
CA LEU A 268 3.66 16.66 9.29
C LEU A 268 2.47 15.73 9.61
N ALA A 269 1.87 15.08 8.61
CA ALA A 269 0.82 14.11 8.85
C ALA A 269 1.33 12.90 9.63
N LEU A 270 2.55 12.41 9.34
CA LEU A 270 3.23 11.37 10.12
C LEU A 270 3.42 11.79 11.59
N MET A 271 3.82 13.04 11.86
CA MET A 271 3.92 13.57 13.23
C MET A 271 2.59 13.51 13.98
N CYS A 272 1.48 13.88 13.33
CA CYS A 272 0.13 13.84 13.93
C CYS A 272 -0.34 12.42 14.31
N THR A 273 0.28 11.37 13.78
CA THR A 273 -0.06 9.97 14.14
C THR A 273 0.54 9.53 15.47
N TYR A 274 1.60 10.20 15.92
CA TYR A 274 2.44 9.82 17.04
C TYR A 274 2.92 8.35 17.03
N SER A 275 2.93 7.66 15.88
CA SER A 275 3.28 6.23 15.84
C SER A 275 4.80 6.02 15.91
N THR A 276 5.28 5.55 17.06
CA THR A 276 6.70 5.24 17.30
C THR A 276 7.23 4.22 16.27
N GLY A 277 6.47 3.16 15.99
CA GLY A 277 6.84 2.17 14.97
C GLY A 277 6.97 2.78 13.57
N ALA A 278 6.11 3.75 13.21
CA ALA A 278 6.17 4.44 11.93
C ALA A 278 7.41 5.32 11.78
N TRP A 279 7.78 6.05 12.85
CA TRP A 279 9.01 6.84 12.85
C TRP A 279 10.27 5.97 12.73
N LEU A 280 10.35 4.88 13.49
CA LEU A 280 11.48 3.95 13.39
C LEU A 280 11.59 3.33 12.00
N ALA A 281 10.46 2.95 11.40
CA ALA A 281 10.42 2.40 10.05
C ALA A 281 10.74 3.45 8.96
N PHE A 282 10.33 4.71 9.15
CA PHE A 282 10.72 5.83 8.29
C PHE A 282 12.23 6.07 8.34
N LEU A 283 12.82 6.09 9.54
CA LEU A 283 14.28 6.25 9.71
C LEU A 283 15.05 5.08 9.08
N ALA A 284 14.61 3.85 9.27
CA ALA A 284 15.20 2.69 8.60
C ALA A 284 15.04 2.76 7.08
N GLY A 285 13.87 3.21 6.60
CA GLY A 285 13.64 3.51 5.19
C GLY A 285 14.59 4.56 4.63
N LEU A 286 14.93 5.60 5.40
CA LEU A 286 15.89 6.63 5.01
C LEU A 286 17.28 6.02 4.81
N VAL A 287 17.70 5.12 5.70
CA VAL A 287 18.95 4.35 5.55
C VAL A 287 18.91 3.50 4.28
N ILE A 288 17.82 2.78 4.03
CA ILE A 288 17.65 2.01 2.79
C ILE A 288 17.73 2.96 1.58
N PHE A 289 17.01 4.09 1.59
CA PHE A 289 17.04 5.04 0.49
C PHE A 289 18.45 5.58 0.22
N LEU A 290 19.23 5.89 1.27
CA LEU A 290 20.63 6.31 1.14
C LEU A 290 21.49 5.24 0.47
N CYS A 291 21.29 3.95 0.78
CA CYS A 291 21.97 2.86 0.11
C CYS A 291 21.63 2.81 -1.40
N PHE A 292 20.35 3.01 -1.75
CA PHE A 292 19.83 2.84 -3.11
C PHE A 292 19.71 4.12 -3.95
N VAL A 293 19.99 5.31 -3.43
CA VAL A 293 19.89 6.57 -4.22
C VAL A 293 20.93 6.62 -5.36
N GLY A 294 21.97 5.79 -5.28
CA GLY A 294 22.94 5.54 -6.34
C GLY A 294 24.14 6.49 -6.36
N HIS A 295 23.93 7.81 -6.33
CA HIS A 295 25.03 8.79 -6.46
C HIS A 295 25.46 9.36 -5.11
N THR A 296 26.78 9.39 -4.82
CA THR A 296 27.32 9.88 -3.53
C THR A 296 26.91 11.31 -3.19
N ARG A 297 26.86 12.22 -4.18
CA ARG A 297 26.39 13.60 -3.97
C ARG A 297 24.95 13.67 -3.42
N TYR A 298 24.08 12.76 -3.86
CA TYR A 298 22.71 12.69 -3.36
C TYR A 298 22.70 12.15 -1.93
N ARG A 299 23.55 11.17 -1.60
CA ARG A 299 23.68 10.65 -0.23
C ARG A 299 24.09 11.76 0.74
N LEU A 300 25.15 12.50 0.42
CA LEU A 300 25.63 13.60 1.28
C LEU A 300 24.57 14.70 1.40
N GLY A 301 23.96 15.12 0.29
CA GLY A 301 22.90 16.12 0.31
C GLY A 301 21.68 15.70 1.13
N LEU A 302 21.27 14.43 1.04
CA LEU A 302 20.17 13.88 1.82
C LEU A 302 20.48 13.82 3.32
N VAL A 303 21.71 13.46 3.70
CA VAL A 303 22.13 13.46 5.12
C VAL A 303 22.08 14.88 5.69
N LEU A 304 22.60 15.87 4.95
CA LEU A 304 22.53 17.28 5.36
C LEU A 304 21.08 17.77 5.46
N ILE A 305 20.26 17.49 4.44
CA ILE A 305 18.84 17.86 4.46
C ILE A 305 18.13 17.20 5.63
N ALA A 306 18.35 15.91 5.89
CA ALA A 306 17.74 15.21 7.02
C ALA A 306 18.15 15.82 8.37
N ALA A 307 19.43 16.17 8.53
CA ALA A 307 19.92 16.83 9.74
C ALA A 307 19.30 18.23 9.92
N CYS A 308 19.24 19.03 8.85
CA CYS A 308 18.60 20.35 8.88
C CYS A 308 17.09 20.24 9.15
N SER A 309 16.39 19.29 8.53
CA SER A 309 14.97 19.04 8.76
C SER A 309 14.71 18.58 10.19
N ALA A 310 15.54 17.72 10.77
CA ALA A 310 15.43 17.32 12.17
C ALA A 310 15.59 18.52 13.12
N GLY A 311 16.62 19.36 12.90
CA GLY A 311 16.81 20.59 13.69
C GLY A 311 15.64 21.57 13.57
N LEU A 312 15.12 21.75 12.35
CA LEU A 312 13.96 22.61 12.09
C LEU A 312 12.68 22.08 12.76
N LEU A 313 12.41 20.78 12.69
CA LEU A 313 11.26 20.17 13.35
C LEU A 313 11.36 20.30 14.87
N THR A 314 12.56 20.13 15.44
CA THR A 314 12.82 20.36 16.87
C THR A 314 12.54 21.79 17.29
N TRP A 315 12.89 22.76 16.44
CA TRP A 315 12.65 24.17 16.72
C TRP A 315 11.17 24.57 16.56
N LEU A 316 10.49 24.06 15.54
CA LEU A 316 9.09 24.41 15.24
C LEU A 316 8.07 23.67 16.12
N PHE A 317 8.35 22.43 16.51
CA PHE A 317 7.40 21.53 17.18
C PHE A 317 7.96 20.84 18.44
N PRO A 318 8.58 21.59 19.38
CA PRO A 318 9.21 20.98 20.55
C PRO A 318 8.21 20.23 21.44
N ALA A 319 6.99 20.74 21.60
CA ALA A 319 5.95 20.11 22.43
C ALA A 319 5.47 18.78 21.85
N GLN A 320 5.24 18.72 20.54
CA GLN A 320 4.81 17.48 19.86
C GLN A 320 5.90 16.41 19.92
N LEU A 321 7.18 16.80 19.78
CA LEU A 321 8.30 15.86 19.93
C LEU A 321 8.46 15.38 21.37
N ALA A 322 8.21 16.23 22.37
CA ALA A 322 8.19 15.82 23.77
C ALA A 322 7.07 14.80 24.04
N LEU A 323 5.86 15.03 23.52
CA LEU A 323 4.74 14.08 23.61
C LEU A 323 5.06 12.76 22.90
N GLN A 324 5.65 12.81 21.70
CA GLN A 324 6.10 11.62 20.99
C GLN A 324 7.13 10.83 21.80
N TRP A 325 8.05 11.52 22.46
CA TRP A 325 9.07 10.89 23.30
C TRP A 325 8.47 10.24 24.55
N GLN A 326 7.56 10.93 25.25
CA GLN A 326 6.83 10.39 26.38
C GLN A 326 6.03 9.15 25.98
N HIS A 327 5.32 9.21 24.86
CA HIS A 327 4.56 8.08 24.33
C HIS A 327 5.46 6.89 23.99
N ALA A 328 6.61 7.12 23.35
CA ALA A 328 7.56 6.07 23.01
C ALA A 328 8.17 5.37 24.23
N HIS A 329 8.21 6.04 25.39
CA HIS A 329 8.72 5.50 26.65
C HIS A 329 7.61 5.08 27.63
N ALA A 330 6.33 5.12 27.20
CA ALA A 330 5.25 4.64 28.04
C ALA A 330 5.32 3.12 28.18
N ASP A 331 5.37 2.63 29.42
CA ASP A 331 5.59 1.20 29.73
C ASP A 331 4.53 0.28 29.09
N ASN A 332 3.31 0.78 28.85
CA ASN A 332 2.18 -0.06 28.45
C ASN A 332 2.23 -0.53 26.99
N GLU A 333 2.72 0.27 26.03
CA GLU A 333 2.58 -0.10 24.61
C GLU A 333 3.59 -1.17 24.18
N LEU A 334 4.88 -0.96 24.50
CA LEU A 334 5.92 -1.92 24.15
C LEU A 334 5.77 -3.23 24.94
N SER A 335 5.44 -3.15 26.23
CA SER A 335 5.24 -4.35 27.06
C SER A 335 4.06 -5.19 26.56
N LEU A 336 2.93 -4.55 26.20
CA LEU A 336 1.78 -5.24 25.63
C LEU A 336 2.15 -5.91 24.30
N ARG A 337 2.86 -5.22 23.40
CA ARG A 337 3.33 -5.82 22.13
C ARG A 337 4.22 -7.03 22.36
N VAL A 338 5.18 -6.94 23.28
CA VAL A 338 6.06 -8.06 23.62
C VAL A 338 5.26 -9.23 24.20
N ALA A 339 4.29 -8.97 25.07
CA ALA A 339 3.41 -10.00 25.63
C ALA A 339 2.58 -10.70 24.55
N VAL A 340 2.00 -9.92 23.65
CA VAL A 340 1.22 -10.42 22.50
C VAL A 340 2.09 -11.26 21.56
N TRP A 341 3.34 -10.87 21.31
CA TRP A 341 4.28 -11.68 20.52
C TRP A 341 4.61 -13.00 21.21
N ARG A 342 4.75 -13.01 22.55
CA ARG A 342 4.95 -14.25 23.30
C ARG A 342 3.73 -15.17 23.21
N THR A 343 2.52 -14.62 23.29
CA THR A 343 1.29 -15.38 23.05
C THR A 343 1.29 -15.98 21.64
N ALA A 344 1.57 -15.18 20.62
CA ALA A 344 1.64 -15.67 19.24
C ALA A 344 2.70 -16.77 19.06
N LEU A 345 3.85 -16.66 19.72
CA LEU A 345 4.88 -17.71 19.71
C LEU A 345 4.40 -19.00 20.37
N ARG A 346 3.65 -18.94 21.47
CA ARG A 346 3.02 -20.12 22.09
C ARG A 346 1.98 -20.76 21.17
N VAL A 347 1.18 -19.94 20.48
CA VAL A 347 0.23 -20.42 19.46
C VAL A 347 0.97 -21.13 18.31
N ILE A 348 2.06 -20.55 17.80
CA ILE A 348 2.88 -21.14 16.74
C ILE A 348 3.49 -22.48 17.20
N GLN A 349 3.95 -22.57 18.45
CA GLN A 349 4.48 -23.81 19.01
C GLN A 349 3.42 -24.92 19.10
N ALA A 350 2.18 -24.56 19.43
CA ALA A 350 1.08 -25.52 19.52
C ALA A 350 0.47 -25.90 18.16
N HIS A 351 0.44 -24.96 17.20
CA HIS A 351 -0.19 -25.11 15.89
C HIS A 351 0.74 -24.74 14.71
N PRO A 352 1.94 -25.35 14.60
CA PRO A 352 2.97 -24.88 13.68
C PRO A 352 2.63 -25.04 12.19
N TRP A 353 1.76 -25.99 11.84
CA TRP A 353 1.50 -26.35 10.44
C TRP A 353 0.34 -25.60 9.80
N LEU A 354 -0.76 -25.43 10.55
CA LEU A 354 -2.02 -24.90 10.02
C LEU A 354 -2.46 -23.61 10.72
N GLY A 355 -1.79 -23.23 11.82
CA GLY A 355 -2.21 -22.14 12.67
C GLY A 355 -3.58 -22.39 13.31
N VAL A 356 -4.15 -21.32 13.86
CA VAL A 356 -5.46 -21.35 14.55
C VAL A 356 -6.62 -20.80 13.72
N GLY A 357 -6.40 -20.50 12.44
CA GLY A 357 -7.39 -19.94 11.52
C GLY A 357 -7.14 -18.47 11.19
N LEU A 358 -7.39 -18.09 9.93
CA LEU A 358 -7.31 -16.72 9.43
C LEU A 358 -8.61 -15.97 9.73
N GLY A 359 -8.50 -14.83 10.39
CA GLY A 359 -9.65 -14.09 10.89
C GLY A 359 -9.34 -13.43 12.22
N HIS A 360 -9.81 -12.20 12.41
CA HIS A 360 -9.69 -11.52 13.69
C HIS A 360 -10.40 -12.30 14.80
N GLN A 361 -11.60 -12.82 14.51
CA GLN A 361 -12.38 -13.60 15.48
C GLN A 361 -11.73 -14.96 15.75
N ALA A 362 -11.18 -15.59 14.71
CA ALA A 362 -10.52 -16.89 14.83
C ALA A 362 -9.32 -16.83 15.77
N TYR A 363 -8.45 -15.84 15.58
CA TYR A 363 -7.32 -15.64 16.46
C TYR A 363 -7.76 -15.22 17.87
N LEU A 364 -8.71 -14.30 18.00
CA LEU A 364 -9.22 -13.84 19.29
C LEU A 364 -9.68 -14.99 20.18
N VAL A 365 -10.45 -15.94 19.64
CA VAL A 365 -10.99 -17.09 20.38
C VAL A 365 -9.93 -18.16 20.61
N ASN A 366 -9.22 -18.55 19.56
CA ASN A 366 -8.36 -19.75 19.61
C ASN A 366 -6.98 -19.48 20.23
N SER A 367 -6.56 -18.22 20.36
CA SER A 367 -5.29 -17.86 21.00
C SER A 367 -5.36 -17.75 22.52
N ASP A 368 -6.57 -17.61 23.11
CA ASP A 368 -6.71 -17.28 24.54
C ASP A 368 -6.14 -18.37 25.47
N ALA A 369 -6.28 -19.64 25.08
CA ALA A 369 -5.69 -20.78 25.82
C ALA A 369 -4.15 -20.72 25.91
N TYR A 370 -3.50 -19.94 25.04
CA TYR A 370 -2.05 -19.77 24.97
C TYR A 370 -1.59 -18.41 25.50
N ARG A 371 -2.52 -17.55 25.92
CA ARG A 371 -2.26 -16.18 26.33
C ARG A 371 -1.29 -16.13 27.52
N VAL A 372 -0.28 -15.28 27.41
CA VAL A 372 0.64 -15.01 28.52
C VAL A 372 -0.02 -14.05 29.53
N PRO A 373 0.23 -14.18 30.85
CA PRO A 373 -0.37 -13.30 31.85
C PRO A 373 -0.09 -11.80 31.63
N GLU A 374 1.06 -11.46 31.03
CA GLU A 374 1.46 -10.10 30.72
C GLU A 374 0.61 -9.47 29.60
N GLN A 375 -0.10 -10.27 28.81
CA GLN A 375 -1.09 -9.79 27.86
C GLN A 375 -2.41 -9.56 28.61
N PHE A 376 -2.53 -8.36 29.18
CA PHE A 376 -3.65 -7.98 30.04
C PHE A 376 -4.96 -7.67 29.27
N VAL A 377 -4.90 -7.52 27.94
CA VAL A 377 -6.06 -7.32 27.06
C VAL A 377 -6.08 -8.38 25.97
N LEU A 378 -7.28 -8.90 25.66
CA LEU A 378 -7.47 -9.83 24.55
C LEU A 378 -7.38 -9.08 23.21
N LEU A 379 -6.56 -9.58 22.29
CA LEU A 379 -6.30 -8.93 21.01
C LEU A 379 -6.55 -9.92 19.87
N SER A 380 -7.15 -9.42 18.80
CA SER A 380 -7.56 -10.21 17.64
C SER A 380 -6.42 -10.53 16.67
N HIS A 381 -5.20 -10.06 16.94
CA HIS A 381 -4.03 -10.39 16.15
C HIS A 381 -2.70 -10.06 16.89
N PRO A 382 -1.54 -10.57 16.43
CA PRO A 382 -0.26 -10.37 17.10
C PRO A 382 0.39 -8.98 17.01
N HIS A 383 -0.23 -8.02 16.33
CA HIS A 383 0.41 -6.75 15.92
C HIS A 383 1.80 -6.94 15.28
N ASN A 384 1.98 -8.00 14.50
CA ASN A 384 3.21 -8.31 13.78
C ASN A 384 2.84 -9.22 12.63
N SER A 385 2.97 -8.74 11.39
CA SER A 385 2.46 -9.44 10.20
C SER A 385 3.09 -10.82 10.01
N TYR A 386 4.34 -11.00 10.45
CA TYR A 386 5.06 -12.27 10.29
C TYR A 386 4.59 -13.30 11.31
N LEU A 387 4.44 -12.88 12.58
CA LEU A 387 3.84 -13.73 13.61
C LEU A 387 2.37 -14.02 13.31
N GLU A 388 1.66 -13.08 12.70
CA GLU A 388 0.27 -13.23 12.28
C GLU A 388 0.12 -14.35 11.25
N TRP A 389 0.89 -14.32 10.16
CA TRP A 389 0.89 -15.43 9.19
C TRP A 389 1.20 -16.78 9.84
N ALA A 390 2.24 -16.85 10.69
CA ALA A 390 2.63 -18.10 11.32
C ALA A 390 1.59 -18.61 12.34
N ALA A 391 1.03 -17.74 13.18
CA ALA A 391 0.09 -18.14 14.22
C ALA A 391 -1.29 -18.47 13.64
N MET A 392 -1.74 -17.74 12.63
CA MET A 392 -3.09 -17.88 12.07
C MET A 392 -3.15 -18.91 10.92
N ALA A 393 -2.10 -19.02 10.11
CA ALA A 393 -2.08 -19.87 8.93
C ALA A 393 -0.94 -20.90 8.89
N GLY A 394 -0.05 -20.90 9.88
CA GLY A 394 1.06 -21.85 10.01
C GLY A 394 2.37 -21.39 9.36
N LEU A 395 3.46 -22.02 9.77
CA LEU A 395 4.81 -21.80 9.26
C LEU A 395 4.93 -22.02 7.74
N PRO A 396 4.28 -23.02 7.10
CA PRO A 396 4.32 -23.17 5.64
C PRO A 396 3.84 -21.92 4.90
N VAL A 397 2.75 -21.29 5.35
CA VAL A 397 2.21 -20.06 4.76
C VAL A 397 3.18 -18.90 4.96
N LEU A 398 3.73 -18.73 6.16
CA LEU A 398 4.76 -17.72 6.42
C LEU A 398 5.97 -17.89 5.50
N CYS A 399 6.48 -19.11 5.32
CA CYS A 399 7.63 -19.38 4.46
C CYS A 399 7.35 -19.00 2.99
N VAL A 400 6.16 -19.33 2.48
CA VAL A 400 5.77 -18.95 1.11
C VAL A 400 5.60 -17.43 0.99
N PHE A 401 4.96 -16.79 1.96
CA PHE A 401 4.82 -15.32 2.01
C PHE A 401 6.19 -14.62 1.98
N LEU A 402 7.15 -15.06 2.83
CA LEU A 402 8.50 -14.53 2.82
C LEU A 402 9.21 -14.79 1.49
N GLY A 403 9.00 -15.96 0.88
CA GLY A 403 9.49 -16.27 -0.46
C GLY A 403 8.97 -15.31 -1.53
N LEU A 404 7.67 -14.97 -1.49
CA LEU A 404 7.07 -13.97 -2.40
C LEU A 404 7.68 -12.58 -2.21
N LEU A 405 7.81 -12.13 -0.95
CA LEU A 405 8.40 -10.83 -0.63
C LEU A 405 9.86 -10.73 -1.07
N LEU A 406 10.69 -11.72 -0.72
CA LEU A 406 12.11 -11.76 -1.04
C LEU A 406 12.36 -11.88 -2.55
N THR A 407 11.58 -12.69 -3.26
CA THR A 407 11.74 -12.84 -4.72
C THR A 407 11.30 -11.59 -5.49
N ALA A 408 10.27 -10.89 -5.03
CA ALA A 408 9.86 -9.61 -5.60
C ALA A 408 10.88 -8.49 -5.30
N LEU A 409 11.39 -8.40 -4.06
CA LEU A 409 12.47 -7.49 -3.70
C LEU A 409 13.75 -7.78 -4.48
N GLY A 410 14.10 -9.06 -4.69
CA GLY A 410 15.21 -9.46 -5.55
C GLY A 410 15.05 -9.02 -7.01
N GLN A 411 13.82 -8.98 -7.52
CA GLN A 411 13.53 -8.42 -8.85
C GLN A 411 13.65 -6.90 -8.87
N ALA A 412 13.18 -6.20 -7.84
CA ALA A 412 13.33 -4.76 -7.68
C ALA A 412 14.82 -4.35 -7.58
N TRP A 413 15.61 -5.09 -6.81
CA TRP A 413 17.07 -4.94 -6.75
C TRP A 413 17.70 -5.06 -8.13
N ARG A 414 17.37 -6.13 -8.87
CA ARG A 414 17.90 -6.34 -10.24
C ARG A 414 17.51 -5.19 -11.18
N ASN A 415 16.27 -4.71 -11.12
CA ASN A 415 15.82 -3.55 -11.89
C ASN A 415 16.65 -2.31 -11.55
N TRP A 416 16.90 -2.07 -10.27
CA TRP A 416 17.72 -0.97 -9.78
C TRP A 416 19.19 -1.08 -10.23
N SER A 417 19.81 -2.27 -10.15
CA SER A 417 21.20 -2.48 -10.56
C SER A 417 21.41 -2.25 -12.05
N CYS A 418 20.43 -2.61 -12.89
CA CYS A 418 20.49 -2.48 -14.35
C CYS A 418 20.04 -1.10 -14.87
N THR A 419 19.48 -0.23 -14.03
CA THR A 419 18.97 1.09 -14.45
C THR A 419 20.09 2.13 -14.60
N SER A 420 19.80 3.24 -15.28
CA SER A 420 20.72 4.38 -15.37
C SER A 420 20.89 5.06 -14.01
N LEU A 421 22.00 5.78 -13.79
CA LEU A 421 22.23 6.56 -12.57
C LEU A 421 21.10 7.58 -12.29
N THR A 422 20.45 8.09 -13.33
CA THR A 422 19.30 9.00 -13.23
C THR A 422 18.00 8.31 -12.83
N GLY A 423 17.86 7.00 -13.11
CA GLY A 423 16.71 6.19 -12.71
C GLY A 423 16.82 5.59 -11.30
N ARG A 424 18.05 5.49 -10.76
CA ARG A 424 18.32 4.88 -9.44
C ARG A 424 17.54 5.52 -8.29
N PRO A 425 17.39 6.86 -8.17
CA PRO A 425 16.60 7.45 -7.10
C PRO A 425 15.13 7.04 -7.14
N LEU A 426 14.54 6.85 -8.33
CA LEU A 426 13.14 6.46 -8.46
C LEU A 426 12.92 5.02 -8.00
N LEU A 427 13.74 4.07 -8.48
CA LEU A 427 13.64 2.68 -8.04
C LEU A 427 14.06 2.49 -6.57
N GLY A 428 15.09 3.22 -6.14
CA GLY A 428 15.52 3.23 -4.74
C GLY A 428 14.43 3.74 -3.79
N ALA A 429 13.62 4.71 -4.22
CA ALA A 429 12.49 5.21 -3.45
C ALA A 429 11.42 4.13 -3.24
N GLY A 430 11.04 3.40 -4.29
CA GLY A 430 10.07 2.31 -4.12
C GLY A 430 10.63 1.14 -3.30
N ILE A 431 11.91 0.81 -3.43
CA ILE A 431 12.58 -0.19 -2.55
C ILE A 431 12.55 0.28 -1.09
N ALA A 432 12.86 1.55 -0.83
CA ALA A 432 12.80 2.14 0.50
C ALA A 432 11.38 2.14 1.07
N ALA A 433 10.37 2.48 0.28
CA ALA A 433 8.96 2.42 0.69
C ALA A 433 8.54 1.00 1.12
N ILE A 434 8.88 -0.03 0.34
CA ILE A 434 8.59 -1.42 0.69
C ILE A 434 9.40 -1.89 1.90
N GLY A 435 10.67 -1.46 2.00
CA GLY A 435 11.50 -1.71 3.18
C GLY A 435 10.89 -1.13 4.45
N THR A 436 10.42 0.12 4.39
CA THR A 436 9.70 0.78 5.48
C THR A 436 8.45 0.02 5.89
N LEU A 437 7.57 -0.35 4.94
CA LEU A 437 6.39 -1.14 5.27
C LEU A 437 6.76 -2.48 5.93
N SER A 438 7.79 -3.16 5.42
CA SER A 438 8.25 -4.45 5.94
C SER A 438 8.82 -4.36 7.35
N ILE A 439 9.54 -3.29 7.67
CA ILE A 439 10.07 -3.05 9.02
C ILE A 439 8.94 -2.65 9.96
N ASN A 440 8.05 -1.77 9.52
CA ASN A 440 6.89 -1.36 10.31
C ASN A 440 5.97 -2.54 10.64
N SER A 441 5.87 -3.51 9.73
CA SER A 441 5.12 -4.77 9.88
C SER A 441 5.62 -5.70 11.00
N ILE A 442 6.73 -5.37 11.67
CA ILE A 442 7.13 -6.02 12.92
C ILE A 442 6.30 -5.48 14.09
N SER A 443 5.95 -4.20 14.04
CA SER A 443 5.16 -3.50 15.08
C SER A 443 3.67 -3.41 14.78
N ILE A 444 3.22 -3.75 13.57
CA ILE A 444 1.81 -3.80 13.19
C ILE A 444 1.55 -4.94 12.22
N ASN A 445 0.28 -5.18 11.91
CA ASN A 445 -0.16 -6.06 10.83
C ASN A 445 -0.02 -5.45 9.43
N GLY A 446 0.99 -4.61 9.14
CA GLY A 446 1.09 -3.87 7.87
C GLY A 446 0.99 -4.69 6.57
N TRP A 447 1.54 -5.91 6.54
CA TRP A 447 1.46 -6.84 5.40
C TRP A 447 0.24 -7.78 5.42
N THR A 448 -0.49 -7.82 6.53
CA THR A 448 -1.73 -8.59 6.72
C THR A 448 -2.94 -7.69 6.93
N HIS A 449 -2.76 -6.37 6.86
CA HIS A 449 -3.80 -5.39 7.10
C HIS A 449 -4.45 -5.02 5.78
N PHE A 450 -5.77 -5.23 5.73
CA PHE A 450 -6.65 -4.94 4.59
C PHE A 450 -6.29 -3.65 3.86
N ALA A 451 -6.24 -2.51 4.55
CA ALA A 451 -6.00 -1.22 3.88
C ALA A 451 -4.58 -1.03 3.33
N LEU A 452 -3.56 -1.66 3.94
CA LEU A 452 -2.15 -1.35 3.69
C LEU A 452 -1.50 -2.36 2.75
N ALA A 453 -1.75 -3.65 2.95
CA ALA A 453 -1.09 -4.72 2.21
C ALA A 453 -1.33 -4.62 0.69
N PRO A 454 -2.56 -4.37 0.18
CA PRO A 454 -2.82 -4.19 -1.25
C PRO A 454 -2.00 -3.04 -1.86
N MET A 455 -1.83 -1.92 -1.13
CA MET A 455 -1.00 -0.80 -1.59
C MET A 455 0.49 -1.15 -1.61
N GLY A 456 0.96 -1.87 -0.58
CA GLY A 456 2.32 -2.39 -0.51
C GLY A 456 2.64 -3.34 -1.67
N TRP A 457 1.75 -4.30 -1.93
CA TRP A 457 1.89 -5.25 -3.04
C TRP A 457 1.88 -4.55 -4.40
N LEU A 458 1.02 -3.54 -4.58
CA LEU A 458 0.99 -2.73 -5.78
C LEU A 458 2.31 -1.99 -6.03
N LEU A 459 2.83 -1.29 -5.01
CA LEU A 459 4.11 -0.59 -5.10
C LEU A 459 5.27 -1.57 -5.36
N LEU A 460 5.27 -2.72 -4.69
CA LEU A 460 6.28 -3.78 -4.87
C LEU A 460 6.22 -4.35 -6.29
N GLY A 461 5.03 -4.60 -6.83
CA GLY A 461 4.83 -5.00 -8.22
C GLY A 461 5.41 -3.97 -9.19
N ALA A 462 5.14 -2.68 -8.96
CA ALA A 462 5.64 -1.61 -9.80
C ALA A 462 7.18 -1.56 -9.85
N VAL A 463 7.87 -1.69 -8.72
CA VAL A 463 9.35 -1.71 -8.73
C VAL A 463 9.94 -3.05 -9.16
N ALA A 464 9.21 -4.16 -8.99
CA ALA A 464 9.65 -5.50 -9.39
C ALA A 464 9.38 -5.83 -10.87
N SER A 465 8.68 -4.95 -11.61
CA SER A 465 8.25 -5.24 -12.97
C SER A 465 9.41 -5.65 -13.89
N PRO A 466 9.35 -6.80 -14.57
CA PRO A 466 10.37 -7.19 -15.53
C PRO A 466 10.40 -6.28 -16.76
N LEU A 467 9.30 -5.57 -17.03
CA LEU A 467 9.14 -4.69 -18.19
C LEU A 467 10.09 -3.50 -18.16
N LEU A 468 10.47 -3.05 -16.95
CA LEU A 468 11.46 -1.98 -16.72
C LEU A 468 12.83 -2.28 -17.36
N ARG A 469 13.15 -3.56 -17.61
CA ARG A 469 14.41 -3.96 -18.28
C ARG A 469 14.28 -4.07 -19.80
N THR A 470 13.15 -4.54 -20.31
CA THR A 470 12.93 -4.74 -21.74
C THR A 470 12.92 -3.44 -22.55
N ALA A 471 12.55 -2.32 -21.93
CA ALA A 471 12.63 -1.00 -22.56
C ALA A 471 14.06 -0.61 -23.00
N LYS A 472 15.10 -1.17 -22.37
CA LYS A 472 16.51 -0.87 -22.68
C LYS A 472 16.99 -1.54 -23.97
N VAL A 473 16.40 -2.69 -24.33
CA VAL A 473 16.76 -3.45 -25.55
C VAL A 473 16.21 -2.76 -26.80
N GLN A 474 15.06 -2.08 -26.69
CA GLN A 474 14.45 -1.34 -27.81
C GLN A 474 15.13 0.01 -28.11
N THR A 475 15.97 0.54 -27.21
CA THR A 475 16.71 1.80 -27.44
C THR A 475 18.11 1.61 -28.04
N GLY A 476 18.45 0.42 -28.52
CA GLY A 476 19.62 0.21 -29.39
C GLY A 476 21.00 0.41 -28.74
N VAL A 477 21.11 0.36 -27.41
CA VAL A 477 22.43 0.33 -26.75
C VAL A 477 22.79 -1.14 -26.54
N LEU A 478 23.42 -1.73 -27.55
CA LEU A 478 24.12 -3.01 -27.41
C LEU A 478 25.16 -2.89 -26.28
N PRO A 479 25.32 -3.90 -25.42
CA PRO A 479 26.42 -3.92 -24.47
C PRO A 479 27.73 -3.99 -25.26
N VAL A 480 28.62 -3.03 -25.02
CA VAL A 480 30.02 -3.15 -25.44
C VAL A 480 30.58 -4.36 -24.69
N VAL A 481 30.69 -5.48 -25.40
CA VAL A 481 31.49 -6.62 -24.99
C VAL A 481 32.93 -6.11 -24.93
N LYS A 482 33.50 -6.06 -23.73
CA LYS A 482 34.95 -5.98 -23.57
C LYS A 482 35.46 -7.41 -23.67
N GLU A 483 36.18 -7.68 -24.75
CA GLU A 483 37.14 -8.79 -24.83
C GLU A 483 38.28 -8.59 -23.83
#